data_AF-A0A1X9LL17-F1
#
_entry.id   AF-A0A1X9LL17-F1
#
_cell.length_a   1.000
_cell.length_b   1.000
_cell.length_c   1.000
_cell.angle_alpha   90.00
_cell.angle_beta   90.00
_cell.angle_gamma   90.00
#
_symmetry.space_group_name_H-M   'P 1'
#
loop_
_entity.id
_entity.type
_entity.pdbx_description
1 polymer ?
#
loop_
_entity_poly.entity_id
_entity_poly.type
_entity_poly.pdbx_seq_one_letter_code
_entity_poly.pdbx_strand_id
1 'polypeptide(L)'
;MRPEGWARRVEGSWTTSAALRDRVGAHPWLYVDRGSRTMERSRHDDTWNARWVLRDSGVAVVGARADTLVPAVAASDLRRETVEQAEAKSAWILDDPDVLDDGWAQPYAVLTLCRLLWTAATGTVTGKVEAAEWARSLIVPARFRPLLSASIGYRLHPFDPISGAADPVLVPIAEDFALWARDEVRRRAG
;
A
#
# COMPACT_ATOMS: atom_id res chain seq x y z
N MET A 1 5.20 -25.09 15.30
CA MET A 1 4.44 -24.09 14.52
C MET A 1 3.86 -24.81 13.30
N ARG A 2 2.53 -24.85 13.09
CA ARG A 2 2.00 -25.61 11.94
C ARG A 2 2.40 -24.91 10.64
N PRO A 3 2.83 -25.64 9.59
CA PRO A 3 3.36 -25.10 8.33
C PRO A 3 2.34 -24.37 7.44
N GLU A 4 1.16 -24.01 7.95
CA GLU A 4 -0.04 -23.65 7.15
C GLU A 4 -0.49 -22.20 7.41
N GLY A 5 0.26 -21.43 8.21
CA GLY A 5 -0.05 -20.03 8.50
C GLY A 5 -0.02 -19.13 7.27
N TRP A 6 0.75 -19.50 6.24
CA TRP A 6 0.80 -18.80 4.96
C TRP A 6 -0.50 -18.96 4.17
N ALA A 7 -1.18 -20.12 4.27
CA ALA A 7 -2.38 -20.40 3.49
C ALA A 7 -3.53 -19.44 3.85
N ARG A 8 -3.58 -18.95 5.10
CA ARG A 8 -4.53 -17.95 5.59
C ARG A 8 -4.15 -16.50 5.26
N ARG A 9 -3.09 -16.30 4.46
CA ARG A 9 -2.58 -15.00 4.04
C ARG A 9 -2.42 -14.90 2.53
N VAL A 10 -2.89 -15.92 1.80
CA VAL A 10 -2.90 -15.90 0.34
C VAL A 10 -4.03 -14.98 -0.11
N GLU A 11 -3.68 -13.98 -0.89
CA GLU A 11 -4.61 -13.09 -1.57
C GLU A 11 -4.38 -13.21 -3.07
N GLY A 12 -5.42 -13.00 -3.87
CA GLY A 12 -5.24 -12.91 -5.32
C GLY A 12 -6.53 -12.88 -6.13
N SER A 13 -6.44 -12.24 -7.29
CA SER A 13 -7.52 -12.13 -8.25
C SER A 13 -7.34 -13.03 -9.47
N TRP A 14 -8.45 -13.46 -10.05
CA TRP A 14 -8.53 -14.17 -11.31
C TRP A 14 -9.24 -13.32 -12.36
N THR A 15 -8.58 -13.13 -13.51
CA THR A 15 -9.09 -12.34 -14.64
C THR A 15 -8.55 -12.87 -15.97
N THR A 16 -9.08 -12.35 -17.09
CA THR A 16 -8.61 -12.70 -18.43
C THR A 16 -7.50 -11.75 -18.90
N SER A 17 -6.65 -12.20 -19.82
CA SER A 17 -5.63 -11.33 -20.43
C SER A 17 -6.23 -10.15 -21.20
N ALA A 18 -7.42 -10.32 -21.78
CA ALA A 18 -8.16 -9.24 -22.43
C ALA A 18 -8.57 -8.16 -21.41
N ALA A 19 -9.12 -8.58 -20.26
CA ALA A 19 -9.47 -7.68 -19.17
C ALA A 19 -8.26 -6.96 -18.56
N LEU A 20 -7.02 -7.43 -18.83
CA LEU A 20 -5.82 -6.70 -18.46
C LEU A 20 -5.52 -5.47 -19.32
N ARG A 21 -6.21 -5.32 -20.46
CA ARG A 21 -6.08 -4.19 -21.39
C ARG A 21 -7.22 -3.18 -21.27
N ASP A 22 -8.27 -3.55 -20.53
CA ASP A 22 -9.39 -2.66 -20.27
C ASP A 22 -9.01 -1.54 -19.30
N ARG A 23 -9.90 -0.55 -19.17
CA ARG A 23 -9.75 0.51 -18.18
C ARG A 23 -9.65 -0.10 -16.78
N VAL A 24 -8.69 0.39 -15.99
CA VAL A 24 -8.54 0.01 -14.58
C VAL A 24 -9.86 0.17 -13.83
N GLY A 25 -10.20 -0.89 -13.12
CA GLY A 25 -11.41 -1.01 -12.33
C GLY A 25 -12.66 -1.22 -13.18
N ALA A 26 -12.61 -1.48 -14.49
CA ALA A 26 -13.82 -1.61 -15.32
C ALA A 26 -14.77 -2.72 -14.83
N HIS A 27 -14.20 -3.84 -14.36
CA HIS A 27 -14.94 -5.03 -14.00
C HIS A 27 -14.45 -5.61 -12.67
N PRO A 28 -15.34 -6.04 -11.78
CA PRO A 28 -14.91 -6.80 -10.61
C PRO A 28 -14.44 -8.19 -11.04
N TRP A 29 -13.28 -8.59 -10.52
CA TRP A 29 -12.65 -9.89 -10.73
C TRP A 29 -13.02 -10.86 -9.60
N LEU A 30 -12.83 -12.15 -9.83
CA LEU A 30 -12.92 -13.12 -8.74
C LEU A 30 -11.70 -12.93 -7.85
N TYR A 31 -11.91 -12.71 -6.55
CA TYR A 31 -10.87 -12.43 -5.57
C TYR A 31 -10.94 -13.41 -4.40
N VAL A 32 -9.78 -13.86 -3.94
CA VAL A 32 -9.61 -14.62 -2.70
C VAL A 32 -8.98 -13.70 -1.67
N ASP A 33 -9.70 -13.42 -0.59
CA ASP A 33 -9.19 -12.62 0.54
C ASP A 33 -8.62 -13.54 1.62
N ARG A 34 -7.35 -13.34 2.01
CA ARG A 34 -6.72 -13.99 3.18
C ARG A 34 -6.97 -15.50 3.28
N GLY A 35 -6.87 -16.22 2.17
CA GLY A 35 -7.07 -17.66 2.10
C GLY A 35 -8.52 -18.11 2.25
N SER A 36 -9.48 -17.21 2.06
CA SER A 36 -10.90 -17.52 2.05
C SER A 36 -11.20 -18.68 1.10
N ARG A 37 -12.11 -19.56 1.53
CA ARG A 37 -12.61 -20.68 0.71
C ARG A 37 -13.69 -20.26 -0.27
N THR A 38 -14.14 -19.02 -0.18
CA THR A 38 -15.18 -18.44 -1.05
C THR A 38 -14.56 -17.27 -1.81
N MET A 39 -14.72 -17.28 -3.13
CA MET A 39 -14.34 -16.16 -3.98
C MET A 39 -15.45 -15.12 -4.01
N GLU A 40 -15.05 -13.85 -4.03
CA GLU A 40 -15.96 -12.72 -4.19
C GLU A 40 -15.66 -11.93 -5.46
N ARG A 41 -16.62 -11.14 -5.91
CA ARG A 41 -16.41 -10.18 -7.00
C ARG A 41 -15.88 -8.88 -6.43
N SER A 42 -14.61 -8.58 -6.68
CA SER A 42 -13.92 -7.41 -6.12
C SER A 42 -13.09 -6.67 -7.16
N ARG A 43 -12.86 -5.38 -6.93
CA ARG A 43 -11.93 -4.54 -7.72
C ARG A 43 -10.57 -4.39 -7.04
N HIS A 44 -10.32 -5.14 -5.97
CA HIS A 44 -9.15 -5.02 -5.09
C HIS A 44 -7.82 -4.95 -5.87
N ASP A 45 -7.60 -5.89 -6.79
CA ASP A 45 -6.35 -5.97 -7.57
C ASP A 45 -6.39 -5.27 -8.93
N ASP A 46 -7.48 -4.56 -9.26
CA ASP A 46 -7.58 -3.80 -10.50
C ASP A 46 -7.37 -2.31 -10.23
N THR A 47 -6.13 -1.97 -9.87
CA THR A 47 -5.62 -0.61 -9.61
C THR A 47 -4.39 -0.34 -10.48
N TRP A 48 -4.08 0.91 -10.80
CA TRP A 48 -2.86 1.27 -11.54
C TRP A 48 -1.59 0.79 -10.84
N ASN A 49 -1.53 0.90 -9.51
CA ASN A 49 -0.48 0.32 -8.69
C ASN A 49 -0.36 -1.19 -8.92
N ALA A 50 -1.47 -1.94 -8.88
CA ALA A 50 -1.43 -3.39 -9.12
C ALA A 50 -1.03 -3.72 -10.57
N ARG A 51 -1.50 -2.95 -11.57
CA ARG A 51 -1.07 -3.09 -12.97
C ARG A 51 0.44 -2.92 -13.13
N TRP A 52 0.99 -1.86 -12.54
CA TRP A 52 2.42 -1.57 -12.60
C TRP A 52 3.22 -2.66 -11.89
N VAL A 53 2.84 -3.04 -10.66
CA VAL A 53 3.56 -4.10 -9.92
C VAL A 53 3.53 -5.42 -10.66
N LEU A 54 2.37 -5.82 -11.20
CA LEU A 54 2.26 -7.04 -11.99
C LEU A 54 3.17 -7.00 -13.23
N ARG A 55 3.17 -5.90 -13.97
CA ARG A 55 3.98 -5.74 -15.19
C ARG A 55 5.48 -5.68 -14.92
N ASP A 56 5.89 -4.79 -14.01
CA ASP A 56 7.28 -4.36 -13.84
C ASP A 56 8.02 -5.17 -12.77
N SER A 57 7.30 -5.86 -11.88
CA SER A 57 7.89 -6.66 -10.79
C SER A 57 7.27 -8.05 -10.62
N GLY A 58 6.29 -8.41 -11.46
CA GLY A 58 5.63 -9.71 -11.39
C GLY A 58 6.54 -10.85 -11.83
N VAL A 59 6.49 -11.96 -11.07
CA VAL A 59 7.17 -13.20 -11.41
C VAL A 59 6.14 -14.19 -11.96
N ALA A 60 6.31 -14.61 -13.21
CA ALA A 60 5.46 -15.63 -13.81
C ALA A 60 5.76 -16.99 -13.15
N VAL A 61 4.82 -17.49 -12.36
CA VAL A 61 4.89 -18.85 -11.80
C VAL A 61 4.62 -19.89 -12.90
N VAL A 62 3.65 -19.61 -13.77
CA VAL A 62 3.30 -20.40 -14.95
C VAL A 62 2.89 -19.46 -16.08
N GLY A 63 3.26 -19.80 -17.32
CA GLY A 63 2.81 -19.11 -18.52
C GLY A 63 3.66 -17.91 -18.93
N ALA A 64 3.04 -16.98 -19.66
CA ALA A 64 3.71 -15.82 -20.24
C ALA A 64 4.15 -14.80 -19.18
N ARG A 65 5.19 -14.02 -19.51
CA ARG A 65 5.61 -12.89 -18.70
C ARG A 65 4.55 -11.80 -18.66
N ALA A 66 4.39 -11.14 -17.52
CA ALA A 66 3.36 -10.14 -17.32
C ALA A 66 3.48 -8.92 -18.27
N ASP A 67 4.71 -8.53 -18.63
CA ASP A 67 4.99 -7.43 -19.57
C ASP A 67 4.48 -7.65 -20.99
N THR A 68 4.19 -8.90 -21.37
CA THR A 68 3.53 -9.26 -22.63
C THR A 68 2.00 -9.16 -22.57
N LEU A 69 1.42 -9.16 -21.36
CA LEU A 69 -0.02 -9.23 -21.13
C LEU A 69 -0.61 -7.88 -20.69
N VAL A 70 0.05 -7.22 -19.75
CA VAL A 70 -0.40 -5.95 -19.15
C VAL A 70 0.23 -4.81 -19.93
N PRO A 71 -0.51 -3.83 -20.47
CA PRO A 71 0.06 -2.64 -21.12
C PRO A 71 0.97 -1.82 -20.20
N ALA A 72 1.81 -0.96 -20.79
CA ALA A 72 2.61 -0.02 -20.00
C ALA A 72 1.70 0.95 -19.24
N VAL A 73 2.01 1.17 -17.95
CA VAL A 73 1.28 2.10 -17.09
C VAL A 73 1.94 3.46 -17.14
N ALA A 74 1.18 4.51 -17.43
CA ALA A 74 1.71 5.86 -17.46
C ALA A 74 1.94 6.39 -16.03
N ALA A 75 3.06 7.11 -15.82
CA ALA A 75 3.36 7.77 -14.56
C ALA A 75 2.24 8.72 -14.11
N SER A 76 1.55 9.37 -15.05
CA SER A 76 0.40 10.24 -14.76
C SER A 76 -0.78 9.50 -14.15
N ASP A 77 -1.01 8.24 -14.53
CA ASP A 77 -2.09 7.43 -13.98
C ASP A 77 -1.78 6.99 -12.55
N LEU A 78 -0.53 6.59 -12.30
CA LEU A 78 -0.04 6.30 -10.95
C LEU A 78 -0.12 7.52 -10.03
N ARG A 79 0.30 8.70 -10.50
CA ARG A 79 0.23 9.94 -9.72
C ARG A 79 -1.21 10.30 -9.35
N ARG A 80 -2.14 10.20 -10.31
CA ARG A 80 -3.55 10.47 -10.05
C ARG A 80 -4.15 9.49 -9.04
N GLU A 81 -3.94 8.19 -9.22
CA GLU A 81 -4.40 7.17 -8.26
C GLU A 81 -3.82 7.40 -6.87
N THR A 82 -2.56 7.79 -6.79
CA THR A 82 -1.88 8.05 -5.51
C THR A 82 -2.52 9.21 -4.75
N VAL A 83 -2.95 10.27 -5.44
CA VAL A 83 -3.71 11.36 -4.82
C VAL A 83 -5.02 10.84 -4.25
N GLU A 84 -5.80 10.10 -5.06
CA GLU A 84 -7.08 9.51 -4.62
C GLU A 84 -6.89 8.59 -3.40
N GLN A 85 -5.84 7.76 -3.39
CA GLN A 85 -5.54 6.88 -2.27
C GLN A 85 -5.07 7.63 -1.02
N ALA A 86 -4.31 8.71 -1.16
CA ALA A 86 -3.86 9.51 -0.03
C ALA A 86 -5.04 10.24 0.63
N GLU A 87 -5.98 10.75 -0.17
CA GLU A 87 -7.25 11.29 0.34
C GLU A 87 -8.02 10.25 1.14
N ALA A 88 -8.31 9.10 0.53
CA ALA A 88 -9.09 8.05 1.18
C ALA A 88 -8.41 7.54 2.45
N LYS A 89 -7.07 7.44 2.45
CA LYS A 89 -6.29 7.00 3.61
C LYS A 89 -6.36 8.02 4.76
N SER A 90 -6.23 9.30 4.45
CA SER A 90 -6.35 10.37 5.45
C SER A 90 -7.77 10.48 6.01
N ALA A 91 -8.80 10.36 5.16
CA ALA A 91 -10.20 10.40 5.57
C ALA A 91 -10.52 9.26 6.53
N TRP A 92 -10.08 8.03 6.21
CA TRP A 92 -10.24 6.89 7.12
C TRP A 92 -9.61 7.11 8.51
N ILE A 93 -8.43 7.73 8.58
CA ILE A 93 -7.78 8.04 9.87
C ILE A 93 -8.54 9.14 10.62
N LEU A 94 -9.05 10.15 9.90
CA LEU A 94 -9.85 11.22 10.51
C LEU A 94 -11.21 10.74 11.00
N ASP A 95 -11.84 9.81 10.29
CA ASP A 95 -13.13 9.22 10.64
C ASP A 95 -13.01 8.27 11.84
N ASP A 96 -11.87 7.60 12.00
CA ASP A 96 -11.59 6.66 13.09
C ASP A 96 -10.12 6.78 13.57
N PRO A 97 -9.79 7.79 14.40
CA PRO A 97 -8.42 8.01 14.86
C PRO A 97 -7.86 6.87 15.71
N ASP A 98 -8.73 6.14 16.41
CA ASP A 98 -8.37 5.00 17.28
C ASP A 98 -7.67 3.88 16.49
N VAL A 99 -7.80 3.87 15.16
CA VAL A 99 -7.05 2.95 14.30
C VAL A 99 -5.54 3.13 14.40
N LEU A 100 -5.07 4.28 14.86
CA LEU A 100 -3.65 4.54 15.09
C LEU A 100 -3.15 3.99 16.44
N ASP A 101 -4.04 3.56 17.35
CA ASP A 101 -3.66 2.86 18.57
C ASP A 101 -3.35 1.38 18.33
N ASP A 102 -3.79 0.83 17.19
CA ASP A 102 -3.51 -0.55 16.82
C ASP A 102 -2.08 -0.69 16.30
N GLY A 103 -1.33 -1.59 16.93
CA GLY A 103 0.07 -1.83 16.65
C GLY A 103 0.30 -2.24 15.20
N TRP A 104 -0.65 -2.94 14.58
CA TRP A 104 -0.57 -3.33 13.17
C TRP A 104 -0.95 -2.20 12.21
N ALA A 105 -2.03 -1.50 12.49
CA ALA A 105 -2.63 -0.53 11.59
C ALA A 105 -1.84 0.77 11.50
N GLN A 106 -1.30 1.29 12.62
CA GLN A 106 -0.50 2.51 12.62
C GLN A 106 0.71 2.43 11.65
N PRO A 107 1.65 1.47 11.81
CA PRO A 107 2.78 1.35 10.89
C PRO A 107 2.32 0.94 9.49
N TYR A 108 1.25 0.15 9.36
CA TYR A 108 0.68 -0.13 8.04
C TYR A 108 0.24 1.15 7.32
N ALA A 109 -0.45 2.07 8.01
CA ALA A 109 -0.91 3.33 7.46
C ALA A 109 0.27 4.24 7.08
N VAL A 110 1.21 4.44 8.00
CA VAL A 110 2.42 5.26 7.80
C VAL A 110 3.24 4.77 6.61
N LEU A 111 3.52 3.47 6.55
CA LEU A 111 4.31 2.89 5.47
C LEU A 111 3.55 2.91 4.12
N THR A 112 2.23 2.82 4.15
CA THR A 112 1.42 2.96 2.94
C THR A 112 1.52 4.38 2.40
N LEU A 113 1.36 5.39 3.25
CA LEU A 113 1.53 6.80 2.89
C LEU A 113 2.94 7.11 2.37
N CYS A 114 3.99 6.50 2.94
CA CYS A 114 5.35 6.61 2.40
C CYS A 114 5.45 6.08 0.97
N ARG A 115 4.82 4.94 0.66
CA ARG A 115 4.78 4.41 -0.70
C ARG A 115 4.02 5.33 -1.64
N LEU A 116 2.94 5.97 -1.18
CA LEU A 116 2.22 6.97 -1.96
C LEU A 116 3.11 8.19 -2.26
N LEU A 117 3.85 8.71 -1.27
CA LEU A 117 4.82 9.79 -1.48
C LEU A 117 5.88 9.45 -2.52
N TRP A 118 6.39 8.21 -2.50
CA TRP A 118 7.31 7.71 -3.51
C TRP A 118 6.69 7.75 -4.91
N THR A 119 5.48 7.19 -5.05
CA THR A 119 4.80 7.13 -6.35
C THR A 119 4.49 8.52 -6.89
N ALA A 120 4.06 9.45 -6.04
CA ALA A 120 3.85 10.84 -6.42
C ALA A 120 5.16 11.48 -6.96
N ALA A 121 6.27 11.29 -6.24
CA ALA A 121 7.56 11.87 -6.60
C ALA A 121 8.19 11.26 -7.86
N THR A 122 8.10 9.95 -8.04
CA THR A 122 8.89 9.21 -9.05
C THR A 122 8.07 8.76 -10.25
N GLY A 123 6.75 8.63 -10.12
CA GLY A 123 5.91 7.98 -11.13
C GLY A 123 6.14 6.47 -11.24
N THR A 124 6.70 5.83 -10.21
CA THR A 124 6.97 4.38 -10.12
C THR A 124 6.48 3.83 -8.79
N VAL A 125 6.39 2.51 -8.62
CA VAL A 125 6.03 1.89 -7.34
C VAL A 125 7.24 1.19 -6.74
N THR A 126 7.38 1.24 -5.42
CA THR A 126 8.40 0.48 -4.69
C THR A 126 7.85 -0.20 -3.43
N GLY A 127 8.68 -0.95 -2.72
CA GLY A 127 8.35 -1.58 -1.45
C GLY A 127 8.08 -0.56 -0.34
N LYS A 128 7.24 -0.93 0.63
CA LYS A 128 6.87 -0.05 1.75
C LYS A 128 8.06 0.41 2.60
N VAL A 129 9.01 -0.49 2.88
CA VAL A 129 10.20 -0.18 3.68
C VAL A 129 11.13 0.75 2.90
N GLU A 130 11.42 0.42 1.64
CA GLU A 130 12.25 1.25 0.76
C GLU A 130 11.69 2.67 0.61
N ALA A 131 10.38 2.80 0.37
CA ALA A 131 9.73 4.10 0.29
C ALA A 131 9.82 4.87 1.61
N ALA A 132 9.69 4.20 2.77
CA ALA A 132 9.81 4.84 4.07
C ALA A 132 11.25 5.27 4.38
N GLU A 133 12.26 4.49 4.01
CA GLU A 133 13.67 4.86 4.15
C GLU A 133 14.03 6.07 3.29
N TRP A 134 13.57 6.08 2.03
CA TRP A 134 13.68 7.23 1.14
C TRP A 134 13.00 8.46 1.73
N ALA A 135 11.75 8.32 2.18
CA ALA A 135 10.97 9.44 2.71
C ALA A 135 11.62 10.04 3.96
N ARG A 136 12.02 9.17 4.90
CA ARG A 136 12.72 9.53 6.13
C ARG A 136 14.01 10.30 5.88
N SER A 137 14.74 9.93 4.84
CA SER A 137 16.06 10.49 4.54
C SER A 137 15.98 11.80 3.75
N LEU A 138 14.98 11.95 2.86
CA LEU A 138 15.00 13.00 1.85
C LEU A 138 13.88 14.04 1.96
N ILE A 139 12.67 13.66 2.38
CA ILE A 139 11.51 14.54 2.17
C ILE A 139 10.67 14.84 3.40
N VAL A 140 10.67 13.99 4.42
CA VAL A 140 9.84 14.25 5.60
C VAL A 140 10.52 15.25 6.54
N PRO A 141 9.75 16.17 7.16
CA PRO A 141 10.19 16.96 8.29
C PRO A 141 10.81 16.12 9.41
N ALA A 142 11.79 16.68 10.12
CA ALA A 142 12.53 15.97 11.17
C ALA A 142 11.63 15.35 12.25
N ARG A 143 10.51 16.02 12.59
CA ARG A 143 9.52 15.55 13.58
C ARG A 143 8.89 14.19 13.24
N PHE A 144 8.81 13.81 11.96
CA PHE A 144 8.22 12.52 11.56
C PHE A 144 9.24 11.39 11.47
N ARG A 145 10.54 11.69 11.54
CA ARG A 145 11.59 10.66 11.40
C ARG A 145 11.50 9.55 12.45
N PRO A 146 11.24 9.82 13.75
CA PRO A 146 11.06 8.76 14.74
C PRO A 146 9.91 7.81 14.41
N LEU A 147 8.76 8.34 13.97
CA LEU A 147 7.60 7.57 13.54
C LEU A 147 7.95 6.61 12.39
N LEU A 148 8.67 7.09 11.37
CA LEU A 148 9.08 6.27 10.24
C LEU A 148 10.09 5.19 10.65
N SER A 149 11.05 5.52 11.52
CA SER A 149 12.00 4.53 12.07
C SER A 149 11.28 3.43 12.84
N ALA A 150 10.32 3.78 13.71
CA ALA A 150 9.52 2.81 14.45
C ALA A 150 8.67 1.94 13.51
N SER A 151 8.03 2.55 12.51
CA SER A 151 7.19 1.84 11.54
C SER A 151 7.97 0.83 10.69
N ILE A 152 9.21 1.17 10.30
CA ILE A 152 10.12 0.23 9.63
C ILE A 152 10.49 -0.92 10.57
N GLY A 153 10.81 -0.62 11.83
CA GLY A 153 11.12 -1.62 12.86
C GLY A 153 10.00 -2.64 13.08
N TYR A 154 8.74 -2.17 13.18
CA TYR A 154 7.57 -3.03 13.35
C TYR A 154 7.32 -3.99 12.18
N ARG A 155 7.77 -3.66 10.96
CA ARG A 155 7.71 -4.59 9.81
C ARG A 155 8.67 -5.77 9.96
N LEU A 156 9.78 -5.58 10.67
CA LEU A 156 10.80 -6.60 10.91
C LEU A 156 10.48 -7.45 12.17
N HIS A 157 9.81 -6.84 13.15
CA HIS A 157 9.33 -7.49 14.36
C HIS A 157 7.84 -7.22 14.50
N PRO A 158 6.95 -8.15 14.08
CA PRO A 158 5.52 -7.91 13.99
C PRO A 158 4.91 -7.66 15.38
N PHE A 159 4.88 -6.37 15.76
CA PHE A 159 4.23 -5.74 16.91
C PHE A 159 4.68 -6.26 18.27
N ASP A 160 4.30 -5.55 19.34
CA ASP A 160 4.41 -6.11 20.67
C ASP A 160 3.44 -7.31 20.76
N PRO A 161 3.94 -8.55 20.86
CA PRO A 161 3.09 -9.74 20.89
C PRO A 161 2.22 -9.82 22.14
N ILE A 162 2.46 -8.96 23.15
CA ILE A 162 1.75 -8.95 24.44
C ILE A 162 0.53 -8.03 24.38
N SER A 163 0.71 -6.78 23.94
CA SER A 163 -0.35 -5.77 23.97
C SER A 163 -1.09 -5.61 22.64
N GLY A 164 -0.43 -5.87 21.51
CA GLY A 164 -0.97 -5.56 20.18
C GLY A 164 -1.17 -4.06 19.91
N ALA A 165 -0.77 -3.18 20.84
CA ALA A 165 -0.93 -1.74 20.75
C ALA A 165 0.26 -1.09 20.03
N ALA A 166 0.02 0.06 19.42
CA ALA A 166 1.06 0.95 18.95
C ALA A 166 1.67 1.73 20.11
N ASP A 167 2.83 2.37 19.88
CA ASP A 167 3.38 3.31 20.86
C ASP A 167 2.46 4.54 20.98
N PRO A 168 1.84 4.79 22.15
CA PRO A 168 0.92 5.92 22.32
C PRO A 168 1.60 7.28 22.12
N VAL A 169 2.93 7.36 22.28
CA VAL A 169 3.69 8.59 22.01
C VAL A 169 3.71 8.92 20.51
N LEU A 170 3.61 7.90 19.66
CA LEU A 170 3.65 8.05 18.20
C LEU A 170 2.27 8.28 17.57
N VAL A 171 1.17 7.99 18.27
CA VAL A 171 -0.21 8.16 17.77
C VAL A 171 -0.49 9.58 17.24
N PRO A 172 -0.31 10.66 18.03
CA PRO A 172 -0.56 12.02 17.52
C PRO A 172 0.40 12.41 16.38
N ILE A 173 1.61 11.85 16.36
CA ILE A 173 2.58 12.09 15.28
C ILE A 173 2.11 11.39 13.99
N ALA A 174 1.50 10.21 14.10
CA ALA A 174 0.96 9.46 12.97
C ALA A 174 -0.26 10.13 12.35
N GLU A 175 -1.13 10.73 13.17
CA GLU A 175 -2.26 11.54 12.70
C GLU A 175 -1.78 12.78 11.93
N ASP A 176 -0.88 13.56 12.53
CA ASP A 176 -0.25 14.72 11.88
C ASP A 176 0.48 14.34 10.59
N PHE A 177 1.14 13.17 10.59
CA PHE A 177 1.82 12.66 9.41
C PHE A 177 0.84 12.30 8.29
N ALA A 178 -0.33 11.73 8.60
CA ALA A 178 -1.33 11.38 7.61
C ALA A 178 -1.84 12.61 6.85
N LEU A 179 -2.13 13.69 7.58
CA LEU A 179 -2.56 14.96 6.99
C LEU A 179 -1.44 15.60 6.15
N TRP A 180 -0.24 15.66 6.70
CA TRP A 180 0.92 16.20 5.98
C TRP A 180 1.22 15.39 4.71
N ALA A 181 1.21 14.06 4.78
CA ALA A 181 1.51 13.18 3.66
C ALA A 181 0.48 13.31 2.54
N ARG A 182 -0.80 13.46 2.86
CA ARG A 182 -1.86 13.73 1.88
C ARG A 182 -1.57 14.99 1.06
N ASP A 183 -1.30 16.10 1.74
CA ASP A 183 -1.06 17.38 1.07
C ASP A 183 0.26 17.37 0.28
N GLU A 184 1.27 16.68 0.82
CA GLU A 184 2.55 16.47 0.16
C GLU A 184 2.42 15.61 -1.11
N VAL A 185 1.61 14.55 -1.07
CA VAL A 185 1.29 13.72 -2.24
C VAL A 185 0.67 14.57 -3.34
N ARG A 186 -0.37 15.37 -3.03
CA ARG A 186 -1.01 16.27 -4.00
C ARG A 186 0.00 17.19 -4.67
N ARG A 187 0.86 17.82 -3.88
CA ARG A 187 1.86 18.76 -4.38
C ARG A 187 2.91 18.11 -5.28
N ARG A 188 3.24 16.84 -5.07
CA ARG A 188 4.23 16.11 -5.88
C ARG A 188 3.63 15.44 -7.12
N ALA A 189 2.34 15.14 -7.08
CA ALA A 189 1.62 14.50 -8.17
C ALA A 189 1.17 15.48 -9.26
N GLY A 190 0.99 16.77 -8.91
CA GLY A 190 0.75 17.87 -9.85
C GLY A 190 2.03 18.33 -10.55
#